data_AF-A0AA43FJX0-F1
#
_entry.id   AF-A0AA43FJX0-F1
#
_cell.length_a   1.000
_cell.length_b   1.000
_cell.length_c   1.000
_cell.angle_alpha   90.00
_cell.angle_beta   90.00
_cell.angle_gamma   90.00
#
_symmetry.space_group_name_H-M   'P 1'
#
loop_
_entity.id
_entity.type
_entity.pdbx_description
1 polymer ?
#
loop_
_entity_poly.entity_id
_entity_poly.type
_entity_poly.pdbx_seq_one_letter_code
_entity_poly.pdbx_strand_id
1 'polypeptide(L)'
;MLEKIMQKLTEGAQWLFEDPSDAFRLARIMAIALPIGIIGFVTSVLMGLWGYALGWVLGVPALALAGFTFVQGVSGAAGGMYHSGSRKMNHAAVMKSMYNLAAGQTRTGQFSQARDKYMEILETYPEELDARYLLANLTDQHFGLPEEALRIFLDLRALIREKGIDYKYKVALGKRIAELEGYLAEEEASRKNKGR
;
A
#
# COMPACT_ATOMS: atom_id res chain seq x y z
N MET A 1 43.85 24.36 -24.49
CA MET A 1 43.68 22.91 -24.25
C MET A 1 42.57 22.32 -25.13
N LEU A 2 41.41 22.99 -25.25
CA LEU A 2 40.34 22.62 -26.19
C LEU A 2 40.75 22.61 -27.67
N GLU A 3 41.57 23.56 -28.12
CA GLU A 3 42.03 23.59 -29.53
C GLU A 3 42.86 22.35 -29.92
N LYS A 4 43.69 21.82 -29.02
CA LYS A 4 44.45 20.59 -29.26
C LYS A 4 43.58 19.33 -29.30
N ILE A 5 42.42 19.35 -28.65
CA ILE A 5 41.45 18.25 -28.68
C ILE A 5 40.63 18.31 -29.97
N MET A 6 40.21 19.51 -30.37
CA MET A 6 39.51 19.74 -31.64
C MET A 6 40.37 19.36 -32.84
N GLN A 7 41.66 19.75 -32.83
CA GLN A 7 42.58 19.45 -33.94
C GLN A 7 42.85 17.94 -34.10
N LYS A 8 42.94 17.19 -33.00
CA LYS A 8 43.07 15.72 -33.04
C LYS A 8 41.80 15.02 -33.52
N LEU A 9 40.62 15.61 -33.26
CA LEU A 9 39.34 15.08 -33.74
C LEU A 9 39.16 15.32 -35.25
N THR A 10 39.61 16.46 -35.78
CA THR A 10 39.58 16.73 -37.22
C THR A 10 40.59 15.88 -38.00
N GLU A 11 41.80 15.66 -37.45
CA GLU A 11 42.79 14.76 -38.08
C GLU A 11 42.35 13.29 -38.05
N GLY A 12 41.69 12.84 -36.97
CA GLY A 12 41.14 11.49 -36.87
C GLY A 12 39.95 11.22 -37.81
N ALA A 13 39.23 12.27 -38.22
CA ALA A 13 38.09 12.16 -39.12
C ALA A 13 38.50 12.13 -40.61
N GLN A 14 39.69 12.64 -40.97
CA GLN A 14 40.14 12.70 -42.37
C GLN A 14 40.49 11.32 -42.96
N TRP A 15 40.96 10.37 -42.15
CA TRP A 15 41.24 8.99 -42.58
C TRP A 15 39.96 8.18 -42.88
N LEU A 16 38.81 8.56 -42.30
CA LEU A 16 37.54 7.82 -42.43
C LEU A 16 36.83 8.00 -43.79
N PHE A 17 37.35 8.84 -44.68
CA PHE A 17 36.74 9.17 -45.96
C PHE A 17 37.67 8.99 -47.17
N GLU A 18 38.83 8.35 -46.98
CA GLU A 18 39.82 8.17 -48.04
C GLU A 18 39.44 7.08 -49.06
N ASP A 19 38.55 6.14 -48.67
CA ASP A 19 38.12 5.03 -49.51
C ASP A 19 36.61 5.09 -49.82
N PRO A 20 36.19 5.26 -51.09
CA PRO A 20 34.77 5.39 -51.47
C PRO A 20 33.95 4.12 -51.15
N SER A 21 34.60 3.00 -50.85
CA SER A 21 33.96 1.75 -50.45
C SER A 21 33.45 1.74 -49.00
N ASP A 22 34.01 2.56 -48.12
CA ASP A 22 33.64 2.63 -46.70
C ASP A 22 32.46 3.58 -46.43
N ALA A 23 32.29 4.62 -47.26
CA ALA A 23 31.10 5.47 -47.24
C ALA A 23 29.81 4.67 -47.53
N PHE A 24 29.88 3.67 -48.42
CA PHE A 24 28.76 2.76 -48.70
C PHE A 24 28.47 1.79 -47.54
N ARG A 25 29.49 1.37 -46.78
CA ARG A 25 29.30 0.51 -45.59
C ARG A 25 28.65 1.28 -44.44
N LEU A 26 29.09 2.52 -44.20
CA LEU A 26 28.50 3.42 -43.21
C LEU A 26 27.04 3.77 -43.57
N ALA A 27 26.76 4.06 -44.84
CA ALA A 27 25.39 4.30 -45.31
C ALA A 27 24.47 3.09 -45.08
N ARG A 28 24.94 1.86 -45.29
CA ARG A 28 24.16 0.64 -45.00
C ARG A 28 23.93 0.42 -43.51
N ILE A 29 24.92 0.69 -42.66
CA ILE A 29 24.78 0.57 -41.21
C ILE A 29 23.80 1.63 -40.67
N MET A 30 23.91 2.88 -41.14
CA MET A 30 22.97 3.94 -40.76
C MET A 30 21.54 3.68 -41.27
N ALA A 31 21.38 3.09 -42.47
CA ALA A 31 20.08 2.72 -43.03
C ALA A 31 19.35 1.62 -42.23
N ILE A 32 20.07 0.77 -41.49
CA ILE A 32 19.50 -0.27 -40.62
C ILE A 32 19.31 0.25 -39.19
N ALA A 33 20.22 1.09 -38.69
CA ALA A 33 20.16 1.59 -37.31
C ALA A 33 19.03 2.60 -37.07
N LEU A 34 18.74 3.48 -38.03
CA LEU A 34 17.67 4.47 -37.94
C LEU A 34 16.26 3.88 -37.76
N PRO A 35 15.81 2.88 -38.55
CA PRO A 35 14.49 2.29 -38.36
C PRO A 35 14.34 1.54 -37.04
N ILE A 36 15.40 0.90 -36.53
CA ILE A 36 15.36 0.19 -35.24
C ILE A 36 15.15 1.19 -34.08
N GLY A 37 15.83 2.34 -34.12
CA GLY A 37 15.63 3.41 -33.13
C GLY A 37 14.21 3.98 -33.16
N ILE A 38 13.65 4.20 -34.35
CA ILE A 38 12.28 4.72 -34.52
C ILE A 38 11.25 3.70 -34.02
N ILE A 39 11.42 2.41 -34.33
CA ILE A 39 10.53 1.34 -33.85
C ILE A 39 10.56 1.28 -32.32
N GLY A 40 11.74 1.33 -31.70
CA GLY A 40 11.89 1.31 -30.24
C GLY A 40 11.21 2.50 -29.55
N PHE A 41 11.33 3.70 -30.13
CA PHE A 41 10.67 4.90 -29.61
C PHE A 41 9.14 4.81 -29.73
N VAL A 42 8.62 4.37 -30.88
CA VAL A 42 7.18 4.17 -31.11
C VAL A 42 6.60 3.13 -30.15
N THR A 43 7.29 2.01 -29.91
CA THR A 43 6.84 1.00 -28.93
C THR A 43 6.82 1.53 -27.50
N SER A 44 7.77 2.40 -27.13
CA SER A 44 7.85 2.96 -25.77
C SER A 44 6.72 3.96 -25.50
N VAL A 45 6.42 4.81 -26.49
CA VAL A 45 5.30 5.76 -26.42
C VAL A 45 3.96 5.02 -26.39
N LEU A 46 3.80 3.97 -27.20
CA LEU A 46 2.59 3.15 -27.19
C LEU A 46 2.41 2.43 -25.84
N MET A 47 3.44 1.82 -25.26
CA MET A 47 3.32 1.18 -23.94
C MET A 47 2.95 2.16 -22.82
N GLY A 48 3.46 3.39 -22.85
CA GLY A 48 3.07 4.44 -21.90
C GLY A 48 1.59 4.83 -22.02
N LEU A 49 1.07 4.94 -23.24
CA LEU A 49 -0.34 5.23 -23.50
C LEU A 49 -1.26 4.07 -23.09
N TRP A 50 -0.85 2.82 -23.33
CA TRP A 50 -1.58 1.63 -22.87
C TRP A 50 -1.60 1.53 -21.34
N GLY A 51 -0.49 1.84 -20.66
CA GLY A 51 -0.45 1.89 -19.19
C GLY A 51 -1.38 2.96 -18.61
N TYR A 52 -1.45 4.13 -19.24
CA TYR A 52 -2.32 5.24 -18.80
C TYR A 52 -3.80 4.93 -19.05
N ALA A 53 -4.14 4.33 -20.19
CA ALA A 53 -5.51 3.93 -20.52
C ALA A 53 -6.02 2.80 -19.62
N LEU A 54 -5.19 1.79 -19.32
CA LEU A 54 -5.56 0.70 -18.39
C LEU A 54 -5.69 1.21 -16.95
N GLY A 55 -4.86 2.15 -16.52
CA GLY A 55 -4.96 2.78 -15.20
C GLY A 55 -6.28 3.53 -14.99
N TRP A 56 -6.79 4.22 -16.01
CA TRP A 56 -8.06 4.94 -15.93
C TRP A 56 -9.30 4.04 -16.05
N VAL A 57 -9.25 3.00 -16.90
CA VAL A 57 -10.39 2.09 -17.12
C VAL A 57 -10.55 1.08 -15.97
N LEU A 58 -9.47 0.72 -15.25
CA LEU A 58 -9.54 -0.20 -14.11
C LEU A 58 -9.46 0.50 -12.74
N GLY A 59 -8.83 1.67 -12.64
CA GLY A 59 -8.62 2.35 -11.35
C GLY A 59 -9.86 3.06 -10.80
N VAL A 60 -10.67 3.66 -11.67
CA VAL A 60 -11.84 4.47 -11.24
C VAL A 60 -13.06 3.61 -10.89
N PRO A 61 -13.40 2.52 -11.61
CA PRO A 61 -14.52 1.66 -11.22
C PRO A 61 -14.25 0.85 -9.93
N ALA A 62 -12.99 0.49 -9.67
CA ALA A 62 -12.61 -0.24 -8.46
C ALA A 62 -12.78 0.62 -7.19
N LEU A 63 -12.46 1.91 -7.26
CA LEU A 63 -12.66 2.85 -6.15
C LEU A 63 -14.14 3.18 -5.93
N ALA A 64 -14.95 3.23 -6.99
CA ALA A 64 -16.39 3.44 -6.88
C ALA A 64 -17.14 2.22 -6.29
N LEU A 65 -16.74 1.00 -6.65
CA LEU A 65 -17.30 -0.23 -6.07
C LEU A 65 -16.90 -0.40 -4.60
N ALA A 66 -15.64 -0.11 -4.24
CA ALA A 66 -15.19 -0.16 -2.83
C ALA A 66 -15.91 0.88 -1.94
N GLY A 67 -16.20 2.07 -2.47
CA GLY A 67 -16.99 3.09 -1.77
C GLY A 67 -18.46 2.73 -1.60
N PHE A 68 -19.06 2.03 -2.58
CA PHE A 68 -20.48 1.66 -2.54
C PHE A 68 -20.76 0.43 -1.66
N THR A 69 -19.86 -0.55 -1.60
CA THR A 69 -19.99 -1.70 -0.69
C THR A 69 -19.81 -1.32 0.78
N PHE A 70 -19.12 -0.22 1.07
CA PHE A 70 -18.94 0.27 2.45
C PHE A 70 -20.22 0.87 3.05
N VAL A 71 -21.13 1.40 2.22
CA VAL A 71 -22.36 2.07 2.70
C VAL A 71 -23.55 1.11 2.81
N GLN A 72 -23.56 -0.02 2.10
CA GLN A 72 -24.66 -1.00 2.16
C GLN A 72 -24.36 -2.31 2.90
N GLY A 73 -23.08 -2.61 3.20
CA GLY A 73 -22.67 -3.88 3.82
C GLY A 73 -22.82 -3.99 5.34
N VAL A 74 -23.17 -2.89 6.06
CA VAL A 74 -23.21 -2.90 7.53
C VAL A 74 -24.58 -3.35 8.09
N SER A 75 -25.58 -3.61 7.25
CA SER A 75 -26.97 -3.75 7.74
C SER A 75 -27.75 -4.99 7.30
N GLY A 76 -27.15 -6.04 6.71
CA GLY A 76 -27.96 -7.17 6.26
C GLY A 76 -27.25 -8.50 6.07
N ALA A 77 -27.82 -9.54 6.68
CA ALA A 77 -27.57 -10.98 6.53
C ALA A 77 -26.40 -11.53 7.37
N ALA A 78 -26.71 -12.11 8.54
CA ALA A 78 -26.94 -13.55 8.74
C ALA A 78 -25.60 -14.34 8.76
N GLY A 79 -25.18 -14.91 9.87
CA GLY A 79 -25.89 -16.00 10.55
C GLY A 79 -25.45 -17.33 9.93
N GLY A 80 -24.39 -17.96 10.47
CA GLY A 80 -23.88 -19.22 9.93
C GLY A 80 -22.81 -19.89 10.78
N MET A 81 -23.25 -20.75 11.72
CA MET A 81 -22.58 -21.90 12.35
C MET A 81 -21.03 -21.97 12.36
N TYR A 82 -20.42 -21.74 13.53
CA TYR A 82 -19.06 -22.18 13.84
C TYR A 82 -19.06 -23.60 14.42
N HIS A 83 -18.58 -24.58 13.65
CA HIS A 83 -18.27 -25.91 14.17
C HIS A 83 -16.91 -25.90 14.90
N SER A 84 -16.96 -26.16 16.20
CA SER A 84 -15.82 -26.37 17.10
C SER A 84 -15.13 -27.71 16.83
N GLY A 85 -13.79 -27.76 16.89
CA GLY A 85 -13.09 -29.02 17.16
C GLY A 85 -11.64 -29.11 16.70
N SER A 86 -11.38 -29.04 15.39
CA SER A 86 -10.22 -29.80 14.85
C SER A 86 -9.34 -29.04 13.85
N ARG A 87 -9.45 -27.70 13.75
CA ARG A 87 -8.65 -26.87 12.83
C ARG A 87 -7.58 -25.99 13.51
N LYS A 88 -7.49 -25.97 14.84
CA LYS A 88 -6.63 -25.01 15.59
C LYS A 88 -5.11 -25.17 15.35
N MET A 89 -4.62 -26.34 14.95
CA MET A 89 -3.18 -26.65 14.98
C MET A 89 -2.37 -26.06 13.82
N ASN A 90 -2.95 -25.95 12.61
CA ASN A 90 -2.30 -25.26 11.48
C ASN A 90 -2.64 -23.76 11.45
N HIS A 91 -3.75 -23.34 12.05
CA HIS A 91 -4.18 -21.95 12.11
C HIS A 91 -3.35 -21.10 13.06
N ALA A 92 -2.97 -21.65 14.22
CA ALA A 92 -2.09 -20.95 15.14
C ALA A 92 -0.72 -20.64 14.50
N ALA A 93 -0.21 -21.52 13.64
CA ALA A 93 1.06 -21.30 12.94
C ALA A 93 0.95 -20.19 11.87
N VAL A 94 -0.12 -20.19 11.08
CA VAL A 94 -0.39 -19.14 10.08
C VAL A 94 -0.63 -17.80 10.76
N MET A 95 -1.49 -17.75 11.78
CA MET A 95 -1.71 -16.57 12.64
C MET A 95 -0.40 -16.04 13.20
N LYS A 96 0.38 -16.90 13.86
CA LYS A 96 1.66 -16.52 14.46
C LYS A 96 2.65 -15.99 13.42
N SER A 97 2.67 -16.58 12.22
CA SER A 97 3.49 -16.09 11.12
C SER A 97 3.06 -14.71 10.64
N MET A 98 1.75 -14.48 10.46
CA MET A 98 1.21 -13.19 10.04
C MET A 98 1.40 -12.12 11.12
N TYR A 99 1.25 -12.46 12.40
CA TYR A 99 1.57 -11.57 13.53
C TYR A 99 3.05 -11.23 13.59
N ASN A 100 3.94 -12.21 13.45
CA ASN A 100 5.38 -11.97 13.49
C ASN A 100 5.82 -11.09 12.30
N LEU A 101 5.18 -11.27 11.15
CA LEU A 101 5.42 -10.46 9.96
C LEU A 101 4.91 -9.04 10.15
N ALA A 102 3.67 -8.85 10.61
CA ALA A 102 3.11 -7.53 10.88
C ALA A 102 3.88 -6.80 11.98
N ALA A 103 4.25 -7.49 13.07
CA ALA A 103 5.10 -6.94 14.12
C ALA A 103 6.51 -6.61 13.63
N GLY A 104 7.07 -7.44 12.74
CA GLY A 104 8.34 -7.18 12.07
C GLY A 104 8.27 -5.93 11.20
N GLN A 105 7.20 -5.79 10.42
CA GLN A 105 6.93 -4.62 9.58
C GLN A 105 6.71 -3.35 10.41
N THR A 106 6.01 -3.43 11.54
CA THR A 106 5.90 -2.31 12.49
C THR A 106 7.28 -1.89 13.01
N ARG A 107 8.17 -2.84 13.32
CA ARG A 107 9.54 -2.53 13.79
C ARG A 107 10.44 -1.95 12.70
N THR A 108 10.22 -2.33 11.43
CA THR A 108 10.98 -1.81 10.29
C THR A 108 10.36 -0.55 9.68
N GLY A 109 9.31 0.02 10.29
CA GLY A 109 8.65 1.24 9.84
C GLY A 109 7.70 1.04 8.65
N GLN A 110 7.43 -0.19 8.25
CA GLN A 110 6.55 -0.55 7.14
C GLN A 110 5.08 -0.59 7.59
N PHE A 111 4.58 0.51 8.15
CA PHE A 111 3.27 0.58 8.81
C PHE A 111 2.10 0.31 7.88
N SER A 112 2.15 0.76 6.62
CA SER A 112 1.09 0.46 5.63
C SER A 112 0.97 -1.04 5.36
N GLN A 113 2.09 -1.74 5.19
CA GLN A 113 2.06 -3.19 4.96
C GLN A 113 1.59 -3.96 6.20
N ALA A 114 1.98 -3.49 7.39
CA ALA A 114 1.49 -4.05 8.65
C ALA A 114 -0.04 -3.88 8.78
N ARG A 115 -0.57 -2.71 8.39
CA ARG A 115 -2.01 -2.45 8.35
C ARG A 115 -2.72 -3.42 7.42
N ASP A 116 -2.25 -3.56 6.19
CA ASP A 116 -2.85 -4.45 5.19
C ASP A 116 -2.87 -5.89 5.70
N LYS A 117 -1.79 -6.34 6.36
CA LYS A 117 -1.71 -7.67 6.95
C LYS A 117 -2.67 -7.88 8.12
N TYR A 118 -2.85 -6.89 8.99
CA TYR A 118 -3.87 -6.98 10.03
C TYR A 118 -5.29 -6.99 9.45
N MET A 119 -5.54 -6.27 8.36
CA MET A 119 -6.83 -6.31 7.67
C MET A 119 -7.10 -7.68 7.05
N GLU A 120 -6.12 -8.27 6.35
CA GLU A 120 -6.21 -9.62 5.78
C GLU A 120 -6.49 -10.68 6.87
N ILE A 121 -5.87 -10.53 8.04
CA ILE A 121 -6.17 -11.37 9.21
C ILE A 121 -7.64 -11.24 9.60
N LEU A 122 -8.18 -10.03 9.68
CA LEU A 122 -9.55 -9.79 10.12
C LEU A 122 -10.61 -10.14 9.08
N GLU A 123 -10.26 -10.10 7.79
CA GLU A 123 -11.10 -10.64 6.72
C GLU A 123 -11.26 -12.16 6.84
N THR A 124 -10.16 -12.85 7.15
CA THR A 124 -10.16 -14.31 7.29
C THR A 124 -10.69 -14.76 8.66
N TYR A 125 -10.42 -13.98 9.70
CA TYR A 125 -10.70 -14.28 11.10
C TYR A 125 -11.28 -13.02 11.78
N PRO A 126 -12.57 -12.73 11.57
CA PRO A 126 -13.19 -11.50 12.07
C PRO A 126 -13.22 -11.42 13.60
N GLU A 127 -13.08 -12.55 14.28
CA GLU A 127 -13.10 -12.65 15.74
C GLU A 127 -11.72 -12.49 16.38
N GLU A 128 -10.66 -12.28 15.59
CA GLU A 128 -9.30 -12.22 16.10
C GLU A 128 -9.02 -10.92 16.86
N LEU A 129 -9.09 -11.02 18.19
CA LEU A 129 -9.05 -9.86 19.10
C LEU A 129 -7.70 -9.14 19.07
N ASP A 130 -6.60 -9.89 19.02
CA ASP A 130 -5.25 -9.33 19.03
C ASP A 130 -4.99 -8.51 17.76
N ALA A 131 -5.54 -8.92 16.60
CA ALA A 131 -5.36 -8.22 15.34
C ALA A 131 -6.16 -6.93 15.31
N ARG A 132 -7.40 -6.95 15.82
CA ARG A 132 -8.20 -5.73 16.03
C ARG A 132 -7.47 -4.74 16.95
N TYR A 133 -6.91 -5.23 18.05
CA TYR A 133 -6.19 -4.39 19.01
C TYR A 133 -4.92 -3.76 18.40
N LEU A 134 -4.13 -4.54 17.69
CA LEU A 134 -2.90 -4.06 17.05
C LEU A 134 -3.20 -3.12 15.88
N LEU A 135 -4.24 -3.40 15.09
CA LEU A 135 -4.71 -2.50 14.04
C LEU A 135 -5.10 -1.15 14.63
N ALA A 136 -5.91 -1.12 15.69
CA ALA A 136 -6.32 0.11 16.34
C ALA A 136 -5.13 0.93 16.87
N ASN A 137 -4.16 0.28 17.53
CA ASN A 137 -2.93 0.95 17.96
C ASN A 137 -2.12 1.50 16.78
N LEU A 138 -2.01 0.75 15.68
CA LEU A 138 -1.30 1.18 14.48
C LEU A 138 -1.98 2.39 13.85
N THR A 139 -3.32 2.37 13.74
CA THR A 139 -4.16 3.47 13.23
C THR A 139 -3.97 4.76 14.03
N ASP A 140 -3.97 4.65 15.35
CA ASP A 140 -3.74 5.79 16.25
C ASP A 140 -2.29 6.31 16.14
N GLN A 141 -1.31 5.46 16.44
CA GLN A 141 0.07 5.87 16.67
C GLN A 141 0.84 6.23 15.39
N HIS A 142 0.48 5.63 14.25
CA HIS A 142 1.26 5.77 13.03
C HIS A 142 0.52 6.48 11.90
N PHE A 143 -0.81 6.36 11.84
CA PHE A 143 -1.61 7.06 10.84
C PHE A 143 -2.21 8.37 11.37
N GLY A 144 -2.19 8.60 12.69
CA GLY A 144 -2.74 9.80 13.29
C GLY A 144 -4.25 9.93 13.06
N LEU A 145 -4.95 8.79 13.08
CA LEU A 145 -6.40 8.70 12.88
C LEU A 145 -7.08 8.28 14.20
N PRO A 146 -7.12 9.16 15.21
CA PRO A 146 -7.59 8.84 16.55
C PRO A 146 -9.08 8.46 16.59
N GLU A 147 -9.93 9.05 15.76
CA GLU A 147 -11.35 8.70 15.67
C GLU A 147 -11.56 7.28 15.13
N GLU A 148 -10.81 6.91 14.09
CA GLU A 148 -10.88 5.56 13.52
C GLU A 148 -10.38 4.52 14.52
N ALA A 149 -9.26 4.81 15.19
CA ALA A 149 -8.73 3.93 16.23
C ALA A 149 -9.69 3.76 17.41
N LEU A 150 -10.32 4.85 17.88
CA LEU A 150 -11.31 4.80 18.94
C LEU A 150 -12.49 3.91 18.55
N ARG A 151 -13.00 4.03 17.32
CA ARG A 151 -14.07 3.17 16.81
C ARG A 151 -13.67 1.69 16.87
N ILE A 152 -12.48 1.34 16.38
CA ILE A 152 -12.00 -0.07 16.40
C ILE A 152 -11.86 -0.58 17.84
N PHE A 153 -11.38 0.25 18.78
CA PHE A 153 -11.30 -0.14 20.19
C PHE A 153 -12.67 -0.34 20.85
N LEU A 154 -13.66 0.49 20.51
CA LEU A 154 -15.02 0.35 21.00
C LEU A 154 -15.67 -0.95 20.46
N ASP A 155 -15.47 -1.25 19.18
CA ASP A 155 -15.94 -2.50 18.56
C ASP A 155 -15.29 -3.72 19.22
N LEU A 156 -13.97 -3.65 19.49
CA LEU A 156 -13.26 -4.69 20.21
C LEU A 156 -13.82 -4.88 21.63
N ARG A 157 -14.07 -3.79 22.36
CA ARG A 157 -14.66 -3.83 23.71
C ARG A 157 -16.06 -4.45 23.69
N ALA A 158 -16.87 -4.12 22.69
CA ALA A 158 -18.20 -4.68 22.50
C ALA A 158 -18.12 -6.20 22.28
N LEU A 159 -17.26 -6.64 21.36
CA LEU A 159 -17.06 -8.06 21.04
C LEU A 159 -16.59 -8.88 22.26
N ILE A 160 -15.65 -8.33 23.04
CA ILE A 160 -15.16 -8.96 24.27
C ILE A 160 -16.30 -9.12 25.29
N ARG A 161 -17.13 -8.08 25.46
CA ARG A 161 -18.27 -8.10 26.39
C ARG A 161 -19.33 -9.08 25.94
N GLU A 162 -19.70 -9.05 24.66
CA GLU A 162 -20.72 -9.92 24.06
C GLU A 162 -20.35 -11.40 24.24
N LYS A 163 -19.09 -11.74 24.00
CA LYS A 163 -18.60 -13.12 24.07
C LYS A 163 -18.15 -13.55 25.47
N GLY A 164 -18.19 -12.64 26.46
CA GLY A 164 -17.71 -12.93 27.81
C GLY A 164 -16.23 -13.33 27.87
N ILE A 165 -15.40 -12.83 26.95
CA ILE A 165 -13.99 -13.22 26.86
C ILE A 165 -13.18 -12.46 27.92
N ASP A 166 -12.37 -13.18 28.70
CA ASP A 166 -11.35 -12.54 29.54
C ASP A 166 -10.12 -12.23 28.69
N TYR A 167 -10.07 -10.99 28.18
CA TYR A 167 -9.04 -10.57 27.24
C TYR A 167 -7.81 -9.99 27.94
N LYS A 168 -6.62 -10.49 27.60
CA LYS A 168 -5.34 -10.13 28.24
C LYS A 168 -5.05 -8.62 28.25
N TYR A 169 -5.53 -7.87 27.25
CA TYR A 169 -5.34 -6.42 27.17
C TYR A 169 -6.56 -5.61 27.61
N LYS A 170 -7.53 -6.19 28.31
CA LYS A 170 -8.78 -5.49 28.72
C LYS A 170 -8.54 -4.19 29.48
N VAL A 171 -7.57 -4.17 30.40
CA VAL A 171 -7.21 -2.96 31.16
C VAL A 171 -6.56 -1.91 30.26
N ALA A 172 -5.59 -2.32 29.44
CA ALA A 172 -4.90 -1.44 28.50
C ALA A 172 -5.86 -0.86 27.44
N LEU A 173 -6.82 -1.67 26.97
CA LEU A 173 -7.90 -1.26 26.07
C LEU A 173 -8.75 -0.16 26.69
N GLY A 174 -9.18 -0.33 27.95
CA GLY A 174 -9.95 0.69 28.66
C GLY A 174 -9.19 2.00 28.81
N LYS A 175 -7.90 1.93 29.15
CA LYS A 175 -7.03 3.11 29.22
C LYS A 175 -6.91 3.82 27.87
N ARG A 176 -6.70 3.08 26.77
CA ARG A 176 -6.53 3.68 25.45
C ARG A 176 -7.81 4.34 24.93
N ILE A 177 -8.97 3.76 25.20
CA ILE A 177 -10.27 4.37 24.91
C ILE A 177 -10.41 5.70 25.64
N ALA A 178 -10.15 5.73 26.96
CA ALA A 178 -10.26 6.94 27.75
C ALA A 178 -9.28 8.05 27.30
N GLU A 179 -8.05 7.68 26.94
CA GLU A 179 -7.06 8.60 26.38
C GLU A 179 -7.55 9.25 25.08
N LEU A 180 -8.09 8.45 24.16
CA LEU A 180 -8.58 8.94 22.87
C LEU A 180 -9.86 9.78 23.01
N GLU A 181 -10.79 9.37 23.88
CA GLU A 181 -11.99 10.16 24.19
C GLU A 181 -11.63 11.54 24.76
N GLY A 182 -10.63 11.60 25.66
CA GLY A 182 -10.13 12.85 26.22
C GLY A 182 -9.48 13.74 25.15
N TYR A 183 -8.57 13.18 24.35
CA TYR A 183 -7.89 13.90 23.27
C TYR A 183 -8.88 14.53 22.28
N LEU A 184 -9.87 13.77 21.84
CA LEU A 184 -10.87 14.24 20.87
C LEU A 184 -11.77 15.32 21.47
N ALA A 185 -12.16 15.20 22.74
CA ALA A 185 -12.95 16.21 23.42
C ALA A 185 -12.20 17.56 23.56
N GLU A 186 -10.90 17.52 23.87
CA GLU A 186 -10.05 18.71 23.94
C GLU A 186 -9.88 19.36 22.56
N GLU A 187 -9.68 18.55 21.51
CA GLU A 187 -9.55 19.04 20.15
C GLU A 187 -10.84 19.71 19.65
N GLU A 188 -11.99 19.12 19.93
CA GLU A 188 -13.30 19.72 19.62
C GLU A 188 -13.53 21.05 20.36
N ALA A 189 -13.15 21.12 21.64
CA ALA A 189 -13.24 22.35 22.42
C ALA A 189 -12.33 23.46 21.85
N SER A 190 -11.10 23.10 21.46
CA SER A 190 -10.14 24.01 20.82
C SER A 190 -10.64 24.53 19.47
N ARG A 191 -11.23 23.64 18.64
CA ARG A 191 -11.87 24.01 17.36
C ARG A 191 -13.00 25.03 17.56
N LYS A 192 -13.86 24.82 18.56
CA LYS A 192 -14.97 25.75 18.88
C LYS A 192 -14.48 27.12 19.37
N ASN A 193 -13.35 27.18 20.07
CA ASN A 193 -12.81 28.44 20.59
C ASN A 193 -12.09 29.28 19.51
N LYS A 194 -11.49 28.65 18.49
CA LYS A 194 -10.84 29.34 17.37
C LYS A 194 -11.80 29.86 16.29
N GLY A 195 -13.03 29.34 16.26
CA GLY A 195 -14.08 29.73 15.31
C GLY A 195 -15.00 30.87 15.78
N ARG A 196 -14.72 31.47 16.94
CA ARG A 196 -15.40 32.66 17.48
C ARG A 196 -14.50 33.88 17.37
#